data_AF-A0A9D2MKA6-F1
#
_entry.id   AF-A0A9D2MKA6-F1
#
_cell.length_a   1.000
_cell.length_b   1.000
_cell.length_c   1.000
_cell.angle_alpha   90.00
_cell.angle_beta   90.00
_cell.angle_gamma   90.00
#
_symmetry.space_group_name_H-M   'P 1'
#
loop_
_entity.id
_entity.type
_entity.pdbx_description
1 polymer ?
#
loop_
_entity_poly.entity_id
_entity_poly.type
_entity_poly.pdbx_seq_one_letter_code
_entity_poly.pdbx_strand_id
1 'polypeptide(L)'
;MEIERRWLVESWPDLKPASTFFMEQGYFLTHPAIRIRQEALQGGNTTYVLCFKGGAGLVREEIEVEVDQDRYQRLRAMIGKPMIQKEQRRYSLHGGLTLEVNSVDPQLETGFFYAEVEFPDEASALAWTPPGELAAYLSNEVTGQPGESMAAYWQRTRP
;
A
#
# COMPACT_ATOMS: atom_id res chain seq x y z
N MET A 1 1.39 9.90 12.17
CA MET A 1 2.70 9.48 11.66
C MET A 1 2.63 7.99 11.47
N GLU A 2 2.62 7.52 10.23
CA GLU A 2 2.66 6.09 9.92
C GLU A 2 4.13 5.65 9.86
N ILE A 3 4.43 4.49 10.45
CA ILE A 3 5.78 3.91 10.49
C ILE A 3 5.66 2.52 9.90
N GLU A 4 6.24 2.32 8.73
CA GLU A 4 6.15 1.08 7.98
C GLU A 4 7.52 0.62 7.52
N ARG A 5 7.70 -0.69 7.39
CA ARG A 5 8.79 -1.29 6.62
C ARG A 5 8.20 -1.97 5.40
N ARG A 6 8.93 -1.92 4.28
CA ARG A 6 8.49 -2.45 2.98
C ARG A 6 9.51 -3.42 2.40
N TRP A 7 9.03 -4.51 1.81
CA TRP A 7 9.83 -5.49 1.10
C TRP A 7 9.27 -5.72 -0.30
N LEU A 8 10.15 -5.92 -1.28
CA LEU A 8 9.75 -6.55 -2.54
C LEU A 8 9.70 -8.06 -2.33
N VAL A 9 8.64 -8.69 -2.82
CA VAL A 9 8.40 -10.14 -2.70
C VAL A 9 7.94 -10.68 -4.05
N GLU A 10 7.94 -11.99 -4.23
CA GLU A 10 7.66 -12.61 -5.54
C GLU A 10 6.26 -13.21 -5.65
N SER A 11 5.59 -13.47 -4.52
CA SER A 11 4.31 -14.17 -4.49
C SER A 11 3.57 -13.94 -3.18
N TRP A 12 2.38 -14.53 -3.03
CA TRP A 12 1.71 -14.63 -1.74
C TRP A 12 2.52 -15.53 -0.79
N PRO A 13 2.63 -15.18 0.51
CA PRO A 13 3.23 -16.08 1.49
C PRO A 13 2.36 -17.33 1.63
N ASP A 14 2.97 -18.46 2.02
CA ASP A 14 2.26 -19.70 2.35
C ASP A 14 1.59 -19.61 3.74
N LEU A 15 0.72 -18.62 3.87
CA LEU A 15 -0.04 -18.31 5.08
C LEU A 15 -1.51 -18.14 4.69
N LYS A 16 -2.40 -18.40 5.65
CA LYS A 16 -3.82 -18.11 5.46
C LYS A 16 -4.09 -16.61 5.71
N PRO A 17 -4.65 -15.87 4.74
CA PRO A 17 -4.99 -14.47 4.96
C PRO A 17 -6.14 -14.35 5.96
N ALA A 18 -6.05 -13.34 6.82
CA ALA A 18 -7.14 -12.93 7.72
C ALA A 18 -8.21 -12.15 6.96
N SER A 19 -7.81 -11.37 5.95
CA SER A 19 -8.72 -10.60 5.10
C SER A 19 -8.09 -10.30 3.74
N THR A 20 -8.94 -10.09 2.73
CA THR A 20 -8.55 -9.71 1.37
C THR A 20 -9.28 -8.43 0.96
N PHE A 21 -8.55 -7.49 0.39
CA PHE A 21 -9.07 -6.24 -0.14
C PHE A 21 -8.78 -6.13 -1.64
N PHE A 22 -9.75 -5.59 -2.37
CA PHE A 22 -9.57 -5.15 -3.75
C PHE A 22 -9.55 -3.64 -3.75
N MET A 23 -8.41 -3.07 -4.12
CA MET A 23 -8.18 -1.63 -4.06
C MET A 23 -7.93 -1.09 -5.46
N GLU A 24 -8.40 0.14 -5.69
CA GLU A 24 -7.91 0.95 -6.79
C GLU A 24 -7.43 2.30 -6.27
N GLN A 25 -6.39 2.86 -6.89
CA GLN A 25 -5.85 4.15 -6.48
C GLN A 25 -5.28 4.94 -7.65
N GLY A 26 -5.31 6.26 -7.51
CA GLY A 26 -4.78 7.19 -8.50
C GLY A 26 -4.36 8.50 -7.89
N TYR A 27 -3.51 9.23 -8.60
CA TYR A 27 -2.86 10.43 -8.09
C TYR A 27 -3.19 11.65 -8.95
N PHE A 28 -3.60 12.74 -8.30
CA PHE A 28 -3.64 14.08 -8.90
C PHE A 28 -2.26 14.73 -8.91
N LEU A 29 -1.48 14.48 -7.85
CA LEU A 29 -0.11 14.93 -7.70
C LEU A 29 0.67 13.84 -6.96
N THR A 30 1.96 13.69 -7.27
CA THR A 30 2.82 12.64 -6.68
C THR A 30 3.88 13.18 -5.73
N HIS A 31 4.13 14.50 -5.72
CA HIS A 31 4.96 15.14 -4.71
C HIS A 31 4.57 16.64 -4.52
N PRO A 32 4.06 17.05 -3.34
CA PRO A 32 3.43 16.19 -2.32
C PRO A 32 2.29 15.37 -2.94
N ALA A 33 1.97 14.20 -2.38
CA ALA A 33 1.02 13.32 -3.03
C ALA A 33 -0.42 13.69 -2.69
N ILE A 34 -1.28 13.80 -3.70
CA ILE A 34 -2.72 13.88 -3.57
C ILE A 34 -3.28 12.64 -4.25
N ARG A 35 -3.79 11.70 -3.45
CA ARG A 35 -4.21 10.37 -3.90
C ARG A 35 -5.68 10.15 -3.58
N ILE A 36 -6.43 9.55 -4.51
CA ILE A 36 -7.69 8.90 -4.18
C ILE A 36 -7.50 7.40 -4.15
N ARG A 37 -8.18 6.72 -3.23
CA ARG A 37 -8.14 5.27 -3.04
C ARG A 37 -9.54 4.74 -2.74
N GLN A 38 -9.93 3.68 -3.44
CA GLN A 38 -11.05 2.82 -3.06
C GLN A 38 -10.48 1.57 -2.39
N GLU A 39 -11.06 1.11 -1.29
CA GLU A 39 -10.75 -0.18 -0.67
C GLU A 39 -12.02 -0.99 -0.49
N ALA A 40 -12.15 -2.10 -1.21
CA ALA A 40 -13.29 -3.02 -1.09
C ALA A 40 -12.86 -4.27 -0.32
N LEU A 41 -13.40 -4.46 0.89
CA LEU A 41 -13.19 -5.68 1.66
C LEU A 41 -13.98 -6.83 1.02
N GLN A 42 -13.32 -7.97 0.78
CA GLN A 42 -13.99 -9.15 0.27
C GLN A 42 -15.11 -9.61 1.22
N GLY A 43 -16.36 -9.59 0.74
CA GLY A 43 -17.54 -9.91 1.56
C GLY A 43 -17.92 -8.83 2.58
N GLY A 44 -17.38 -7.62 2.47
CA GLY A 44 -17.62 -6.52 3.39
C GLY A 44 -17.91 -5.19 2.68
N ASN A 45 -17.58 -4.10 3.37
CA ASN A 45 -17.82 -2.74 2.90
C ASN A 45 -16.73 -2.25 1.93
N THR A 46 -17.10 -1.25 1.14
CA THR A 46 -16.17 -0.46 0.33
C THR A 46 -16.02 0.92 0.93
N THR A 47 -14.78 1.36 1.13
CA THR A 47 -14.43 2.71 1.58
C THR A 47 -13.79 3.49 0.43
N TYR A 48 -13.96 4.82 0.47
CA TYR A 48 -13.37 5.73 -0.49
C TYR A 48 -12.66 6.84 0.27
N VAL A 49 -11.38 7.05 -0.05
CA VAL A 49 -10.49 7.92 0.71
C VAL A 49 -9.77 8.88 -0.22
N LEU A 50 -9.71 10.14 0.18
CA LEU A 50 -8.83 11.15 -0.37
C LEU A 50 -7.68 11.37 0.61
N CYS A 51 -6.45 11.11 0.20
CA CYS A 51 -5.24 11.24 1.01
C CYS A 51 -4.40 12.43 0.53
N PHE A 52 -3.94 13.24 1.47
CA PHE A 52 -2.86 14.21 1.27
C PHE A 52 -1.62 13.70 2.00
N LYS A 53 -0.54 13.42 1.28
CA LYS A 53 0.72 12.94 1.84
C LYS A 53 1.83 13.97 1.63
N GLY A 54 2.37 14.48 2.73
CA GLY A 54 3.49 15.41 2.78
C GLY A 54 4.71 14.82 3.50
N GLY A 55 5.87 15.46 3.34
CA GLY A 55 7.12 15.07 4.00
C GLY A 55 8.07 14.21 3.16
N ALA A 56 9.24 13.93 3.73
CA ALA A 56 10.30 13.10 3.16
C ALA A 56 11.01 12.32 4.29
N GLY A 57 11.55 11.14 3.99
CA GLY A 57 12.20 10.27 4.99
C GLY A 57 11.22 9.43 5.82
N LEU A 58 11.56 9.19 7.10
CA LEU A 58 10.81 8.35 8.06
C LEU A 58 9.55 9.02 8.64
N VAL A 59 9.47 10.35 8.60
CA VAL A 59 8.32 11.11 9.12
C VAL A 59 7.52 11.65 7.94
N ARG A 60 6.36 11.03 7.69
CA ARG A 60 5.39 11.47 6.68
C ARG A 60 4.13 11.97 7.38
N GLU A 61 3.67 13.13 6.95
CA GLU A 61 2.37 13.66 7.38
C GLU A 61 1.33 13.17 6.39
N GLU A 62 0.29 12.51 6.90
CA GLU A 62 -0.81 11.98 6.10
C GLU A 62 -2.13 12.45 6.70
N ILE A 63 -2.95 13.03 5.83
CA ILE A 63 -4.33 13.40 6.14
C ILE A 63 -5.22 12.57 5.23
N GLU A 64 -6.01 11.68 5.82
CA GLU A 64 -7.02 10.89 5.13
C GLU A 64 -8.41 11.44 5.39
N VAL A 65 -9.18 11.63 4.31
CA VAL A 65 -10.56 12.09 4.37
C VAL A 65 -11.42 11.06 3.66
N GLU A 66 -12.36 10.46 4.39
CA GLU A 66 -13.39 9.62 3.79
C GLU A 66 -14.30 10.47 2.90
N VAL A 67 -14.60 9.97 1.71
CA VAL A 67 -15.50 10.59 0.75
C VAL A 67 -16.61 9.62 0.38
N ASP A 68 -17.77 10.14 -0.04
CA ASP A 68 -18.80 9.29 -0.62
C ASP A 68 -18.41 8.79 -2.02
N GLN A 69 -19.07 7.71 -2.44
CA GLN A 69 -18.83 7.07 -3.73
C GLN A 69 -19.00 8.04 -4.91
N ASP A 70 -20.01 8.91 -4.90
CA ASP A 70 -20.27 9.83 -6.01
C ASP A 70 -19.14 10.86 -6.15
N ARG A 71 -18.64 11.40 -5.04
CA ARG A 71 -17.47 12.29 -5.03
C ARG A 71 -16.23 11.55 -5.52
N TYR A 72 -15.99 10.32 -5.06
CA TYR A 72 -14.88 9.51 -5.53
C TYR A 72 -14.93 9.27 -7.05
N GLN A 73 -16.09 8.89 -7.59
CA GLN A 73 -16.24 8.65 -9.04
C GLN A 73 -16.00 9.92 -9.87
N ARG A 74 -16.45 11.08 -9.39
CA ARG A 74 -16.15 12.38 -10.03
C ARG A 74 -14.66 12.70 -10.00
N LEU A 75 -13.98 12.49 -8.88
CA LEU A 75 -12.52 12.67 -8.76
C LEU A 75 -11.76 11.72 -9.67
N ARG A 76 -12.16 10.44 -9.70
CA ARG A 76 -11.61 9.42 -10.60
C ARG A 76 -11.73 9.82 -12.07
N ALA A 77 -12.89 10.36 -12.47
CA ALA A 77 -13.09 10.85 -13.83
C ALA A 77 -12.17 12.05 -14.16
N MET A 78 -11.88 12.92 -13.20
CA MET A 78 -10.96 14.05 -13.38
C MET A 78 -9.50 13.63 -13.57
N ILE A 79 -9.07 12.51 -12.97
CA ILE A 79 -7.72 11.97 -13.17
C ILE A 79 -7.51 11.55 -14.63
N GLY A 80 -8.54 10.97 -15.28
CA GLY A 80 -8.51 10.67 -16.71
C GLY A 80 -7.48 9.63 -17.16
N LYS A 81 -6.87 8.89 -16.21
CA LYS A 81 -5.87 7.84 -16.46
C LYS A 81 -6.31 6.51 -15.84
N PRO A 82 -5.85 5.35 -16.34
CA PRO A 82 -6.12 4.07 -15.71
C PRO A 82 -5.61 4.02 -14.27
N MET A 83 -6.49 3.68 -13.34
CA MET A 83 -6.17 3.53 -11.92
C MET A 83 -5.21 2.34 -11.70
N ILE A 84 -4.35 2.42 -10.69
CA ILE A 84 -3.61 1.25 -10.21
C ILE A 84 -4.61 0.31 -9.54
N GLN A 85 -4.60 -0.95 -9.91
CA GLN A 85 -5.38 -2.01 -9.28
C GLN A 85 -4.49 -2.80 -8.33
N LYS A 86 -5.01 -3.16 -7.15
CA LYS A 86 -4.25 -3.87 -6.12
C LYS A 86 -5.15 -4.89 -5.43
N GLU A 87 -4.73 -6.16 -5.39
CA GLU A 87 -5.24 -7.11 -4.39
C GLU A 87 -4.32 -7.03 -3.18
N GLN A 88 -4.86 -6.77 -1.99
CA GLN A 88 -4.11 -6.80 -0.75
C GLN A 88 -4.63 -7.93 0.14
N ARG A 89 -3.72 -8.77 0.64
CA ARG A 89 -4.02 -9.78 1.65
C ARG A 89 -3.33 -9.40 2.94
N ARG A 90 -4.09 -9.40 4.03
CA ARG A 90 -3.58 -9.11 5.38
C ARG A 90 -3.43 -10.39 6.16
N TYR A 91 -2.30 -10.53 6.84
CA TYR A 91 -1.96 -11.68 7.67
C TYR A 91 -1.64 -11.20 9.09
N SER A 92 -2.31 -11.79 10.09
CA SER A 92 -2.03 -11.47 11.48
C SER A 92 -0.66 -12.03 11.88
N LEU A 93 0.18 -11.17 12.44
CA LEU A 93 1.47 -11.55 13.01
C LEU A 93 1.40 -11.53 14.56
N HIS A 94 2.42 -12.09 15.19
CA HIS A 94 2.58 -11.98 16.63
C HIS A 94 2.79 -10.52 17.06
N GLY A 95 2.37 -10.18 18.28
CA GLY A 95 2.49 -8.82 18.81
C GLY A 95 1.45 -7.83 18.27
N GLY A 96 0.40 -8.31 17.60
CA GLY A 96 -0.67 -7.46 17.05
C GLY A 96 -0.28 -6.76 15.74
N LEU A 97 0.88 -7.08 15.18
CA LEU A 97 1.33 -6.57 13.88
C LEU A 97 0.53 -7.23 12.75
N THR A 98 0.46 -6.54 11.62
CA THR A 98 -0.17 -7.05 10.40
C THR A 98 0.83 -7.01 9.27
N LEU A 99 0.97 -8.14 8.56
CA LEU A 99 1.66 -8.19 7.27
C LEU A 99 0.65 -7.91 6.17
N GLU A 100 0.86 -6.86 5.40
CA GLU A 100 0.09 -6.54 4.22
C GLU A 100 0.86 -6.94 2.97
N VAL A 101 0.41 -7.95 2.25
CA VAL A 101 1.01 -8.34 0.96
C VAL A 101 0.12 -7.84 -0.16
N ASN A 102 0.73 -7.25 -1.18
CA ASN A 102 0.06 -6.53 -2.24
C ASN A 102 0.46 -7.13 -3.59
N SER A 103 -0.51 -7.50 -4.41
CA SER A 103 -0.33 -7.77 -5.84
C SER A 103 -0.81 -6.55 -6.62
N VAL A 104 0.12 -5.86 -7.27
CA VAL A 104 -0.13 -4.59 -7.98
C VAL A 104 -0.22 -4.86 -9.47
N ASP A 105 -1.30 -4.39 -10.09
CA ASP A 105 -1.55 -4.45 -11.53
C ASP A 105 -1.15 -5.81 -12.15
N PRO A 106 -1.68 -6.94 -11.66
CA PRO A 106 -1.23 -8.28 -12.08
C PRO A 106 -1.46 -8.58 -13.58
N GLN A 107 -2.21 -7.71 -14.27
CA GLN A 107 -2.48 -7.80 -15.70
C GLN A 107 -1.44 -7.03 -16.56
N LEU A 108 -0.55 -6.25 -15.94
CA LEU A 108 0.48 -5.47 -16.63
C LEU A 108 1.84 -6.15 -16.49
N GLU A 109 2.69 -6.01 -17.51
CA GLU A 109 4.10 -6.47 -17.44
C GLU A 109 4.89 -5.76 -16.33
N THR A 110 4.46 -4.56 -15.94
CA THR A 110 5.04 -3.79 -14.85
C THR A 110 4.41 -4.11 -13.49
N GLY A 111 3.47 -5.07 -13.43
CA GLY A 111 2.88 -5.54 -12.19
C GLY A 111 3.91 -6.22 -11.30
N PHE A 112 3.73 -6.12 -9.99
CA PHE A 112 4.70 -6.62 -9.02
C PHE A 112 4.05 -6.92 -7.67
N PHE A 113 4.80 -7.58 -6.79
CA PHE A 113 4.40 -7.80 -5.41
C PHE A 113 5.27 -7.01 -4.45
N TYR A 114 4.65 -6.50 -3.38
CA TYR A 114 5.37 -5.98 -2.22
C TYR A 114 4.64 -6.31 -0.94
N ALA A 115 5.38 -6.38 0.16
CA ALA A 115 4.87 -6.60 1.49
C ALA A 115 5.19 -5.40 2.40
N GLU A 116 4.30 -5.12 3.34
CA GLU A 116 4.46 -4.08 4.35
C GLU A 116 4.10 -4.59 5.73
N VAL A 117 4.78 -4.04 6.75
CA VAL A 117 4.39 -4.18 8.14
C VAL A 117 4.35 -2.79 8.75
N GLU A 118 3.21 -2.43 9.32
CA GLU A 118 3.04 -1.19 10.09
C GLU A 118 3.42 -1.41 11.56
N PHE A 119 4.09 -0.42 12.15
CA PHE A 119 4.60 -0.44 13.50
C PHE A 119 4.06 0.74 14.32
N PRO A 120 3.87 0.57 15.64
CA PRO A 120 3.38 1.64 16.50
C PRO A 120 4.42 2.77 16.71
N ASP A 121 5.70 2.43 16.64
CA ASP A 121 6.82 3.35 16.85
C ASP A 121 8.09 2.88 16.09
N GLU A 122 9.05 3.79 15.95
CA GLU A 122 10.29 3.56 15.20
C GLU A 122 11.18 2.52 15.89
N ALA A 123 11.21 2.50 17.22
CA ALA A 123 12.01 1.55 17.98
C ALA A 123 11.55 0.11 17.73
N SER A 124 10.23 -0.11 17.69
CA SER A 124 9.62 -1.41 17.36
C SER A 124 9.93 -1.83 15.94
N ALA A 125 9.86 -0.90 14.97
CA ALA A 125 10.21 -1.18 13.58
C ALA A 125 11.68 -1.62 13.41
N LEU A 126 12.60 -0.93 14.09
CA LEU A 126 14.05 -1.20 14.04
C LEU A 126 14.42 -2.51 14.75
N ALA A 127 13.74 -2.85 15.85
CA ALA A 127 14.02 -4.07 16.61
C ALA A 127 13.37 -5.33 16.01
N TRP A 128 12.37 -5.16 15.14
CA TRP A 128 11.61 -6.28 14.60
C TRP A 128 12.42 -7.09 13.59
N THR A 129 12.37 -8.42 13.72
CA THR A 129 12.91 -9.36 12.75
C THR A 129 11.79 -10.28 12.26
N PRO A 130 11.71 -10.56 10.94
CA PRO A 130 10.73 -11.49 10.42
C PRO A 130 10.88 -12.88 11.07
N PRO A 131 9.81 -13.48 11.61
CA PRO A 131 9.90 -14.76 12.29
C PRO A 131 9.87 -15.94 11.31
N GLY A 132 10.69 -16.97 11.57
CA GLY A 132 10.62 -18.26 10.89
C GLY A 132 10.74 -18.15 9.36
N GLU A 133 9.80 -18.76 8.64
CA GLU A 133 9.78 -18.77 7.16
C GLU A 133 9.61 -17.37 6.55
N LEU A 134 9.08 -16.40 7.31
CA LEU A 134 8.99 -15.02 6.85
C LEU A 134 10.37 -14.36 6.71
N ALA A 135 11.42 -14.87 7.34
CA ALA A 135 12.78 -14.33 7.17
C ALA A 135 13.32 -14.50 5.75
N ALA A 136 13.06 -15.65 5.13
CA ALA A 136 13.43 -15.87 3.73
C ALA A 136 12.53 -15.07 2.78
N TYR A 137 11.23 -15.03 3.08
CA TYR A 137 10.22 -14.32 2.28
C TYR A 137 10.42 -12.79 2.30
N LEU A 138 10.74 -12.20 3.45
CA LEU A 138 10.97 -10.76 3.64
C LEU A 138 12.46 -10.42 3.63
N SER A 139 13.18 -10.89 2.62
CA SER A 139 14.64 -10.73 2.51
C SER A 139 15.10 -9.49 1.76
N ASN A 140 14.24 -8.91 0.90
CA ASN A 140 14.56 -7.74 0.07
C ASN A 140 13.87 -6.47 0.60
N GLU A 141 14.40 -5.90 1.68
CA GLU A 141 13.85 -4.67 2.29
C GLU A 141 14.20 -3.43 1.45
N VAL A 142 13.16 -2.66 1.10
CA VAL A 142 13.24 -1.45 0.28
C VAL A 142 12.68 -0.22 0.99
N THR A 143 12.54 -0.27 2.32
CA THR A 143 12.07 0.84 3.15
C THR A 143 12.85 2.12 2.84
N GLY A 144 12.13 3.17 2.43
CA GLY A 144 12.73 4.48 2.13
C GLY A 144 13.54 4.56 0.83
N GLN A 145 13.68 3.47 0.05
CA GLN A 145 14.42 3.51 -1.21
C GLN A 145 13.68 4.36 -2.27
N PRO A 146 14.39 5.26 -2.99
CA PRO A 146 13.81 6.03 -4.07
C PRO A 146 13.24 5.13 -5.17
N GLY A 147 12.06 5.48 -5.70
CA GLY A 147 11.42 4.73 -6.80
C GLY A 147 10.49 3.60 -6.38
N GLU A 148 10.53 3.21 -5.09
CA GLU A 148 9.77 2.06 -4.56
C GLU A 148 8.41 2.44 -3.99
N SER A 149 8.01 3.70 -4.09
CA SER A 149 6.68 4.17 -3.66
C SER A 149 5.60 3.94 -4.71
N MET A 150 4.35 3.80 -4.27
CA MET A 150 3.20 3.74 -5.20
C MET A 150 3.03 5.02 -6.04
N ALA A 151 3.48 6.17 -5.53
CA ALA A 151 3.51 7.42 -6.28
C ALA A 151 4.58 7.38 -7.39
N ALA A 152 5.76 6.82 -7.11
CA ALA A 152 6.80 6.62 -8.12
C ALA A 152 6.38 5.58 -9.17
N TYR A 153 5.72 4.50 -8.75
CA TYR A 153 5.11 3.53 -9.66
C TYR A 153 4.08 4.18 -10.58
N TRP A 154 3.20 5.03 -10.04
CA TRP A 154 2.24 5.82 -10.83
C TRP A 154 2.93 6.68 -11.89
N GLN A 155 3.95 7.47 -11.51
CA GLN A 155 4.70 8.31 -12.45
C GLN A 155 5.30 7.50 -13.60
N ARG A 156 5.85 6.32 -13.29
CA ARG A 156 6.51 5.45 -14.28
C ARG A 156 5.53 4.82 -15.26
N THR A 157 4.31 4.52 -14.83
CA THR A 157 3.37 3.69 -15.59
C THR A 157 2.19 4.47 -16.17
N ARG A 158 1.90 5.67 -15.65
CA ARG A 158 0.80 6.54 -16.08
C ARG A 158 1.32 7.95 -16.44
N PRO A 159 2.25 8.08 -17.40
CA PRO A 159 2.74 9.38 -17.87
C PRO A 159 1.59 10.24 -18.40
#